data_AF-A0A7S1KFK0-F1
#
_entry.id   AF-A0A7S1KFK0-F1
#
_cell.length_a   1.000
_cell.length_b   1.000
_cell.length_c   1.000
_cell.angle_alpha   90.00
_cell.angle_beta   90.00
_cell.angle_gamma   90.00
#
_symmetry.space_group_name_H-M   'P 1'
#
loop_
_entity.id
_entity.type
_entity.pdbx_description
1 polymer ?
#
loop_
_entity_poly.entity_id
_entity_poly.type
_entity_poly.pdbx_seq_one_letter_code
_entity_poly.pdbx_strand_id
1 'polypeptide(L)'
;IGKDKYVFGAFIRAGIRLPNDPRGNNTYICDVWHFSLAGHFIKGPTKMGDGWLPVHVAGREGRLPVHRAKLCIGGIGCSLDLGCEDGAPADMRSCRHWLPSRYVRDGYVGVREGEYGIARFGGSEFFMADEVEVLTVV
;
A
#
# COMPACT_ATOMS: atom_id res chain seq x y z
N ILE A 1 5.12 6.89 -17.19
CA ILE A 1 4.01 5.90 -17.09
C ILE A 1 2.76 6.64 -17.53
N GLY A 2 1.93 6.06 -18.40
CA GLY A 2 0.71 6.73 -18.87
C GLY A 2 -0.26 6.90 -17.71
N LYS A 3 -0.90 8.07 -17.62
CA LYS A 3 -1.98 8.36 -16.68
C LYS A 3 -3.06 7.27 -16.84
N ASP A 4 -3.66 6.83 -15.74
CA ASP A 4 -4.76 5.84 -15.68
C ASP A 4 -4.40 4.40 -16.09
N LYS A 5 -3.11 4.05 -16.23
CA LYS A 5 -2.70 2.68 -16.59
C LYS A 5 -3.01 1.67 -15.48
N TYR A 6 -2.84 2.07 -14.22
CA TYR A 6 -2.89 1.19 -13.06
C TYR A 6 -3.76 1.80 -11.99
N VAL A 7 -4.81 1.07 -11.60
CA VAL A 7 -5.66 1.43 -10.47
C VAL A 7 -5.66 0.27 -9.50
N PHE A 8 -5.27 0.53 -8.26
CA PHE A 8 -5.13 -0.47 -7.21
C PHE A 8 -5.13 0.21 -5.84
N GLY A 9 -5.31 -0.57 -4.79
CA GLY A 9 -5.34 -0.05 -3.44
C GLY A 9 -5.45 -1.16 -2.41
N ALA A 10 -5.83 -0.76 -1.20
CA ALA A 10 -6.11 -1.66 -0.11
C ALA A 10 -7.38 -1.23 0.62
N PHE A 11 -8.11 -2.22 1.11
CA PHE A 11 -9.19 -2.04 2.06
C PHE A 11 -8.64 -2.23 3.47
N ILE A 12 -9.12 -1.41 4.41
CA ILE A 12 -8.90 -1.61 5.84
C ILE A 12 -10.24 -1.56 6.55
N ARG A 13 -10.50 -2.51 7.45
CA ARG A 13 -11.74 -2.48 8.27
C ARG A 13 -11.67 -1.45 9.40
N ALA A 14 -10.47 -1.12 9.86
CA ALA A 14 -10.28 -0.23 11.00
C ALA A 14 -10.48 1.25 10.64
N GLY A 15 -11.16 1.99 11.52
CA GLY A 15 -11.05 3.45 11.55
C GLY A 15 -9.73 3.85 12.19
N ILE A 16 -8.84 4.45 11.41
CA ILE A 16 -7.52 4.88 11.88
C ILE A 16 -7.54 6.31 12.40
N ARG A 17 -6.74 6.57 13.44
CA ARG A 17 -6.52 7.90 14.02
C ARG A 17 -5.04 8.18 14.15
N LEU A 18 -4.67 9.45 13.99
CA LEU A 18 -3.33 9.93 14.32
C LEU A 18 -3.01 9.65 15.80
N PRO A 19 -1.75 9.36 16.14
CA PRO A 19 -1.31 9.30 17.53
C PRO A 19 -1.41 10.70 18.18
N ASN A 20 -1.59 10.72 19.51
CA ASN A 20 -1.63 11.96 20.29
C ASN A 20 -0.26 12.67 20.28
N ASP A 21 0.83 11.90 20.30
CA ASP A 21 2.19 12.41 20.14
C ASP A 21 2.46 12.69 18.65
N PRO A 22 2.82 13.94 18.25
CA PRO A 22 3.16 14.28 16.87
C PRO A 22 4.27 13.43 16.25
N ARG A 23 5.15 12.83 17.07
CA ARG A 23 6.24 11.92 16.64
C ARG A 23 5.93 10.45 16.91
N GLY A 24 4.82 10.17 17.57
CA GLY A 24 4.38 8.83 17.92
C GLY A 24 3.90 8.02 16.72
N ASN A 25 3.43 6.80 16.99
CA ASN A 25 2.75 5.96 16.01
C ASN A 25 1.60 5.19 16.67
N ASN A 26 0.56 4.91 15.89
CA ASN A 26 -0.52 4.00 16.27
C ASN A 26 -0.44 2.74 15.38
N THR A 27 -0.81 1.59 15.95
CA THR A 27 -0.92 0.32 15.22
C THR A 27 -2.30 -0.28 15.43
N TYR A 28 -2.93 -0.71 14.35
CA TYR A 28 -4.23 -1.37 14.34
C TYR A 28 -4.06 -2.73 13.67
N ILE A 29 -4.60 -3.79 14.28
CA ILE A 29 -4.65 -5.11 13.63
C ILE A 29 -6.10 -5.33 13.19
N CYS A 30 -6.33 -5.43 11.88
CA CYS A 30 -7.67 -5.55 11.34
C CYS A 30 -7.70 -6.34 10.03
N ASP A 31 -8.90 -6.59 9.53
CA ASP A 31 -9.08 -7.18 8.21
C ASP A 31 -8.60 -6.21 7.14
N VAL A 32 -7.61 -6.66 6.36
CA VAL A 32 -6.98 -5.94 5.27
C VAL A 32 -6.96 -6.83 4.04
N TRP A 33 -7.19 -6.24 2.88
CA TRP A 33 -6.95 -6.90 1.60
C TRP A 33 -6.56 -5.88 0.54
N HIS A 34 -5.72 -6.32 -0.39
CA HIS A 34 -5.29 -5.53 -1.52
C HIS A 34 -6.20 -5.81 -2.72
N PHE A 35 -6.27 -4.86 -3.65
CA PHE A 35 -7.02 -5.05 -4.89
C PHE A 35 -6.35 -4.33 -6.05
N SER A 36 -6.57 -4.82 -7.26
CA SER A 36 -6.33 -4.08 -8.49
C SER A 36 -7.65 -3.95 -9.25
N LEU A 37 -7.96 -2.74 -9.71
CA LEU A 37 -9.12 -2.44 -10.54
C LEU A 37 -8.75 -2.39 -12.03
N ALA A 38 -7.53 -1.97 -12.37
CA ALA A 38 -7.06 -1.87 -13.75
C ALA A 38 -5.57 -2.21 -13.93
N GLY A 39 -5.25 -2.75 -15.10
CA GLY A 39 -3.89 -2.87 -15.65
C GLY A 39 -3.08 -4.11 -15.26
N HIS A 40 -3.48 -4.86 -14.23
CA HIS A 40 -2.69 -6.00 -13.72
C HIS A 40 -3.25 -7.38 -14.06
N PHE A 41 -4.55 -7.47 -14.34
CA PHE A 41 -5.25 -8.74 -14.53
C PHE A 41 -6.12 -8.67 -15.78
N ILE A 42 -5.97 -9.66 -16.67
CA ILE A 42 -6.74 -9.74 -17.91
C ILE A 42 -8.24 -9.85 -17.64
N LYS A 43 -8.62 -10.55 -16.55
CA LYS A 43 -10.02 -10.82 -16.20
C LYS A 43 -10.72 -9.65 -15.50
N GLY A 44 -10.03 -8.52 -15.29
CA GLY A 44 -10.59 -7.33 -14.64
C GLY A 44 -10.29 -7.23 -13.13
N PRO A 45 -11.11 -6.50 -12.36
CA PRO A 45 -10.86 -6.23 -10.96
C PRO A 45 -10.62 -7.49 -10.13
N THR A 46 -9.60 -7.47 -9.29
CA THR A 46 -9.12 -8.64 -8.54
C THR A 46 -8.77 -8.25 -7.10
N LYS A 47 -9.33 -8.98 -6.13
CA LYS A 47 -9.00 -8.90 -4.70
C LYS A 47 -7.95 -9.96 -4.32
N MET A 48 -7.06 -9.63 -3.40
CA MET A 48 -5.96 -10.51 -2.96
C MET A 48 -5.36 -10.11 -1.60
N GLY A 49 -4.46 -10.95 -1.07
CA GLY A 49 -3.71 -10.66 0.15
C GLY A 49 -4.60 -10.39 1.36
N ASP A 50 -5.66 -11.17 1.52
CA ASP A 50 -6.62 -11.05 2.62
C ASP A 50 -6.08 -11.62 3.93
N GLY A 51 -6.30 -10.89 5.03
CA GLY A 51 -5.93 -11.36 6.35
C GLY A 51 -6.01 -10.31 7.45
N TRP A 52 -5.73 -10.76 8.67
CA TRP A 52 -5.55 -9.89 9.84
C TRP A 52 -4.13 -9.32 9.82
N LEU A 53 -3.99 -8.16 9.20
CA LEU A 53 -2.70 -7.50 9.00
C LEU A 53 -2.62 -6.22 9.82
N PRO A 54 -1.41 -5.78 10.16
CA PRO A 54 -1.25 -4.50 10.82
C PRO A 54 -1.51 -3.34 9.85
N VAL A 55 -1.94 -2.22 10.42
CA VAL A 55 -2.02 -0.91 9.78
C VAL A 55 -1.34 0.06 10.73
N HIS A 56 -0.28 0.70 10.26
CA HIS A 56 0.53 1.61 11.06
C HIS A 56 0.36 3.04 10.60
N VAL A 57 0.19 3.97 11.54
CA VAL A 57 0.03 5.40 11.26
C VAL A 57 1.06 6.18 12.06
N ALA A 58 1.90 6.95 11.38
CA ALA A 58 2.81 7.88 12.02
C ALA A 58 2.10 9.18 12.39
N GLY A 59 2.57 9.83 13.46
CA GLY A 59 2.20 11.20 13.76
C GLY A 59 2.67 12.18 12.67
N ARG A 60 2.14 13.40 12.71
CA ARG A 60 2.37 14.42 11.66
C ARG A 60 3.85 14.75 11.47
N GLU A 61 4.61 14.80 12.56
CA GLU A 61 6.06 15.06 12.57
C GLU A 61 6.90 13.77 12.56
N GLY A 62 6.26 12.62 12.75
CA GLY A 62 6.90 11.32 12.83
C GLY A 62 6.97 10.59 11.48
N ARG A 63 7.63 9.44 11.52
CA ARG A 63 7.63 8.44 10.44
C ARG A 63 7.70 7.05 11.05
N LEU A 64 7.19 6.06 10.32
CA LEU A 64 7.29 4.67 10.75
C LEU A 64 8.76 4.21 10.67
N PRO A 65 9.37 3.67 11.75
CA PRO A 65 10.80 3.34 11.76
C PRO A 65 11.22 2.32 10.69
N VAL A 66 10.40 1.30 10.46
CA VAL A 66 10.69 0.20 9.52
C VAL A 66 10.33 0.58 8.08
N HIS A 67 9.17 1.19 7.90
CA HIS A 67 8.62 1.48 6.57
C HIS A 67 9.14 2.80 5.99
N ARG A 68 9.62 3.72 6.84
CA ARG A 68 9.98 5.10 6.46
C ARG A 68 8.84 5.84 5.74
N ALA A 69 7.61 5.55 6.14
CA ALA A 69 6.37 6.06 5.56
C ALA A 69 5.46 6.71 6.61
N LYS A 70 4.42 7.43 6.18
CA LYS A 70 3.38 8.00 7.06
C LYS A 70 2.26 7.02 7.38
N LEU A 71 1.89 6.19 6.40
CA LEU A 71 0.89 5.15 6.53
C LEU A 71 1.45 3.86 5.92
N CYS A 72 1.32 2.75 6.62
CA CYS A 72 1.60 1.41 6.12
C CYS A 72 0.33 0.58 6.28
N ILE A 73 -0.16 0.02 5.18
CA ILE A 73 -1.29 -0.90 5.15
C ILE A 73 -0.73 -2.28 4.78
N GLY A 74 -0.73 -3.19 5.75
CA GLY A 74 -0.06 -4.48 5.65
C GLY A 74 1.15 -4.56 6.60
N GLY A 75 2.11 -5.42 6.28
CA GLY A 75 3.30 -5.62 7.10
C GLY A 75 4.44 -6.31 6.36
N ILE A 76 5.30 -7.01 7.12
CA ILE A 76 6.56 -7.61 6.62
C ILE A 76 6.35 -8.56 5.42
N GLY A 77 5.13 -9.08 5.24
CA GLY A 77 4.77 -9.98 4.14
C GLY A 77 4.15 -9.31 2.90
N CYS A 78 3.49 -8.17 3.01
CA CYS A 78 2.84 -7.46 1.91
C CYS A 78 2.50 -6.06 2.39
N SER A 79 2.76 -5.03 1.58
CA SER A 79 2.50 -3.66 2.04
C SER A 79 2.13 -2.72 0.92
N LEU A 80 1.27 -1.76 1.28
CA LEU A 80 1.10 -0.48 0.61
C LEU A 80 1.49 0.61 1.61
N ASP A 81 2.66 1.21 1.39
CA ASP A 81 3.15 2.32 2.19
C ASP A 81 2.91 3.63 1.44
N LEU A 82 2.43 4.66 2.14
CA LEU A 82 2.14 6.01 1.62
C LEU A 82 2.93 7.07 2.38
N GLY A 83 3.33 8.13 1.68
CA GLY A 83 4.16 9.19 2.25
C GLY A 83 5.57 8.71 2.57
N CYS A 84 6.18 7.95 1.66
CA CYS A 84 7.57 7.51 1.78
C CYS A 84 8.50 8.72 1.55
N GLU A 85 9.45 8.97 2.45
CA GLU A 85 10.36 10.13 2.34
C GLU A 85 11.81 9.73 2.08
N ASP A 86 12.43 10.43 1.11
CA ASP A 86 13.88 10.68 1.04
C ASP A 86 14.25 12.11 1.53
N GLY A 87 13.37 12.82 2.27
CA GLY A 87 13.73 14.05 2.99
C GLY A 87 12.91 15.34 2.75
N ALA A 88 11.74 15.29 2.11
CA ALA A 88 10.80 16.42 1.99
C ALA A 88 9.49 16.11 2.74
N PRO A 89 8.66 17.09 3.17
CA PRO A 89 7.39 16.79 3.84
C PRO A 89 6.59 15.77 3.03
N ALA A 90 6.30 14.62 3.65
CA ALA A 90 5.77 13.43 2.99
C ALA A 90 4.59 13.74 2.07
N ASP A 91 4.85 13.82 0.77
CA ASP A 91 3.79 13.76 -0.22
C ASP A 91 3.17 12.36 -0.12
N MET A 92 1.89 12.28 0.27
CA MET A 92 1.20 11.00 0.45
C MET A 92 1.15 10.16 -0.83
N ARG A 93 1.42 10.77 -2.00
CA ARG A 93 1.56 10.09 -3.29
C ARG A 93 2.90 9.39 -3.48
N SER A 94 3.89 9.65 -2.63
CA SER A 94 5.15 8.90 -2.59
C SER A 94 4.87 7.54 -1.95
N CYS A 95 4.84 6.50 -2.79
CA CYS A 95 4.34 5.20 -2.42
C CYS A 95 5.41 4.12 -2.53
N ARG A 96 5.26 3.08 -1.70
CA ARG A 96 5.97 1.82 -1.83
C ARG A 96 4.98 0.68 -1.81
N HIS A 97 5.08 -0.26 -2.74
CA HIS A 97 4.19 -1.42 -2.79
C HIS A 97 4.92 -2.71 -3.12
N TRP A 98 4.57 -3.77 -2.42
CA TRP A 98 5.01 -5.13 -2.75
C TRP A 98 4.01 -6.18 -2.29
N LEU A 99 3.83 -7.19 -3.14
CA LEU A 99 3.01 -8.35 -2.84
C LEU A 99 3.74 -9.63 -3.29
N PRO A 100 4.14 -10.53 -2.39
CA PRO A 100 4.76 -11.79 -2.75
C PRO A 100 3.90 -12.62 -3.70
N SER A 101 4.54 -13.35 -4.61
CA SER A 101 3.86 -14.18 -5.62
C SER A 101 2.78 -15.09 -5.04
N ARG A 102 3.01 -15.66 -3.85
CA ARG A 102 2.07 -16.56 -3.17
C ARG A 102 0.71 -15.91 -2.82
N TYR A 103 0.65 -14.59 -2.78
CA TYR A 103 -0.59 -13.84 -2.54
C TYR A 103 -1.19 -13.25 -3.81
N VAL A 104 -0.48 -13.31 -4.93
CA VAL A 104 -0.94 -12.80 -6.22
C VAL A 104 -1.79 -13.89 -6.88
N ARG A 105 -3.02 -13.55 -7.26
CA ARG A 105 -3.93 -14.47 -7.96
C ARG A 105 -3.42 -14.80 -9.38
N ASP A 106 -3.91 -15.91 -9.92
CA ASP A 106 -3.64 -16.30 -11.31
C ASP A 106 -4.12 -15.23 -12.31
N GLY A 107 -3.41 -15.13 -13.44
CA GLY A 107 -3.73 -14.15 -14.48
C GLY A 107 -3.15 -12.76 -14.27
N TYR A 108 -2.28 -12.59 -13.25
CA TYR A 108 -1.45 -11.38 -13.12
C TYR A 108 -0.45 -11.28 -14.28
N VAL A 109 -0.48 -10.17 -14.99
CA VAL A 109 0.39 -9.87 -16.15
C VAL A 109 1.28 -8.65 -15.94
N GLY A 110 1.28 -8.08 -14.74
CA GLY A 110 2.12 -6.94 -14.39
C GLY A 110 3.58 -7.34 -14.09
N VAL A 111 4.36 -6.35 -13.67
CA VAL A 111 5.79 -6.53 -13.34
C VAL A 111 5.94 -7.46 -12.14
N ARG A 112 6.87 -8.41 -12.24
CA ARG A 112 7.38 -9.25 -11.15
C ARG A 112 8.88 -9.07 -11.03
N GLU A 113 9.39 -9.00 -9.82
CA GLU A 113 10.80 -8.74 -9.57
C GLU A 113 11.38 -9.66 -8.48
N GLY A 114 12.66 -9.99 -8.62
CA GLY A 114 13.42 -10.81 -7.69
C GLY A 114 13.08 -12.30 -7.77
N GLU A 115 13.86 -13.10 -7.04
CA GLU A 115 13.76 -14.57 -7.01
C GLU A 115 12.38 -15.07 -6.53
N TYR A 116 11.72 -14.30 -5.67
CA TYR A 116 10.38 -14.62 -5.15
C TYR A 116 9.22 -14.10 -6.02
N GLY A 117 9.52 -13.45 -7.15
CA GLY A 117 8.54 -12.96 -8.12
C GLY A 117 7.59 -11.88 -7.59
N ILE A 118 8.08 -11.00 -6.72
CA ILE A 118 7.31 -9.97 -6.03
C ILE A 118 6.56 -9.11 -7.05
N ALA A 119 5.23 -9.05 -6.93
CA ALA A 119 4.40 -8.24 -7.81
C ALA A 119 4.49 -6.75 -7.43
N ARG A 120 4.64 -5.91 -8.47
CA ARG A 120 4.78 -4.45 -8.36
C ARG A 120 3.62 -3.77 -9.08
N PHE A 121 2.64 -3.28 -8.33
CA PHE A 121 1.44 -2.68 -8.92
C PHE A 121 1.67 -1.26 -9.43
N GLY A 122 2.64 -0.55 -8.88
CA GLY A 122 3.13 0.71 -9.45
C GLY A 122 4.05 0.52 -10.65
N GLY A 123 4.31 -0.72 -11.09
CA GLY A 123 5.36 -1.07 -12.05
C GLY A 123 6.78 -1.10 -11.44
N SER A 124 6.99 -0.51 -10.28
CA SER A 124 8.21 -0.53 -9.47
C SER A 124 7.89 -0.67 -7.98
N GLU A 125 8.90 -0.94 -7.15
CA GLU A 125 8.75 -0.96 -5.69
C GLU A 125 8.34 0.40 -5.14
N PHE A 126 9.10 1.42 -5.51
CA PHE A 126 8.86 2.82 -5.17
C PHE A 126 8.31 3.53 -6.39
N PHE A 127 7.25 4.30 -6.21
CA PHE A 127 6.62 5.05 -7.31
C PHE A 127 5.93 6.28 -6.76
N MET A 128 5.72 7.25 -7.65
CA MET A 128 4.88 8.40 -7.39
C MET A 128 3.50 8.11 -7.97
N ALA A 129 2.46 8.09 -7.13
CA ALA A 129 1.09 8.00 -7.59
C ALA A 129 0.66 9.33 -8.24
N ASP A 130 -0.10 9.26 -9.33
CA ASP A 130 -0.70 10.45 -9.92
C ASP A 130 -1.76 11.04 -8.98
N GLU A 131 -2.55 10.17 -8.34
CA GLU A 131 -3.67 10.49 -7.45
C GLU A 131 -3.77 9.44 -6.32
N VAL A 132 -4.24 9.87 -5.15
CA VAL A 132 -4.56 9.01 -4.00
C VAL A 132 -5.92 9.41 -3.45
N GLU A 133 -6.86 8.47 -3.47
CA GLU A 133 -8.20 8.66 -2.92
C GLU A 133 -8.40 7.80 -1.67
N VAL A 134 -9.22 8.32 -0.74
CA VAL A 134 -9.66 7.56 0.45
C VAL A 134 -11.18 7.55 0.46
N LEU A 135 -11.75 6.36 0.30
CA LEU A 135 -13.19 6.15 0.33
C LEU A 135 -13.59 5.58 1.70
N THR A 136 -14.65 6.14 2.29
CA THR A 136 -15.22 5.67 3.56
C THR A 136 -16.68 5.32 3.34
N VAL A 137 -17.14 4.24 3.98
CA VAL A 137 -18.56 3.89 4.02
C VAL A 137 -19.10 4.40 5.35
N VAL A 138 -20.12 5.26 5.29
CA VAL A 138 -20.83 5.84 6.44
C VAL A 138 -22.06 5.04 6.82
#